data_AF-K2CSD6-F1
#
_entry.id   AF-K2CSD6-F1
#
_cell.length_a   1.000
_cell.length_b   1.000
_cell.length_c   1.000
_cell.angle_alpha   90.00
_cell.angle_beta   90.00
_cell.angle_gamma   90.00
#
_symmetry.space_group_name_H-M   'P 1'
#
loop_
_entity.id
_entity.type
_entity.pdbx_description
1 polymer ?
#
loop_
_entity_poly.entity_id
_entity_poly.type
_entity_poly.pdbx_seq_one_letter_code
_entity_poly.pdbx_strand_id
1 'polypeptide(L)'
;MARQRKKHKELSEIESENRLDDKPLTLFGKVEDILVKLFWPEFEELPVALMAISVILVILFTAEVQKEILRSLNQDDSWKLMIFGLIVAYTLLRSVYHLFVIQKKTNYEKRAMVRFAAYCCGFAGVVGGLKSLATGEAYVLNLAMVFVNLLQGGVLLLLAHFEVVDESNMSDEESPLAGSVANIGVVIILFFLLKEGLGMHWFEVFSILVAYAATFASPVADIVERLLDWMFATSSVRTQNEE
;
A
#
# COMPACT_ATOMS: atom_id res chain seq x y z
N MET A 1 34.20 -18.50 29.31
CA MET A 1 34.90 -18.39 28.01
C MET A 1 34.30 -19.26 26.90
N ALA A 2 33.95 -20.55 27.12
CA ALA A 2 33.41 -21.43 26.07
C ALA A 2 32.09 -20.94 25.42
N ARG A 3 31.17 -20.36 26.21
CA ARG A 3 29.91 -19.79 25.68
C ARG A 3 30.10 -18.57 24.75
N GLN A 4 31.10 -17.73 25.01
CA GLN A 4 31.38 -16.57 24.16
C GLN A 4 31.96 -16.98 22.81
N ARG A 5 32.79 -18.04 22.77
CA ARG A 5 33.31 -18.60 21.51
C ARG A 5 32.23 -19.19 20.62
N LYS A 6 31.21 -19.85 21.22
CA LYS A 6 30.09 -20.40 20.47
C LYS A 6 29.22 -19.30 19.84
N LYS A 7 28.88 -18.26 20.61
CA LYS A 7 28.09 -17.12 20.11
C LYS A 7 28.81 -16.35 19.00
N HIS A 8 30.12 -16.18 19.12
CA HIS A 8 30.91 -15.49 18.08
C HIS A 8 31.02 -16.31 16.79
N LYS A 9 31.05 -17.65 16.89
CA LYS A 9 31.06 -18.55 15.73
C LYS A 9 29.71 -18.54 15.00
N GLU A 10 28.61 -18.57 15.73
CA GLU A 10 27.25 -18.46 15.16
C GLU A 10 27.06 -17.09 14.48
N LEU A 11 27.50 -15.99 15.09
CA LEU A 11 27.47 -14.66 14.46
C LEU A 11 28.33 -14.59 13.19
N SER A 12 29.52 -15.20 13.18
CA SER A 12 30.37 -15.22 11.99
C SER A 12 29.82 -16.10 10.86
N GLU A 13 29.12 -17.19 11.20
CA GLU A 13 28.46 -18.05 10.20
C GLU A 13 27.28 -17.30 9.56
N ILE A 14 26.46 -16.59 10.35
CA ILE A 14 25.35 -15.76 9.85
C ILE A 14 25.88 -14.58 8.99
N GLU A 15 26.96 -13.90 9.41
CA GLU A 15 27.58 -12.85 8.58
C GLU A 15 28.18 -13.40 7.28
N SER A 16 28.68 -14.64 7.28
CA SER A 16 29.23 -15.27 6.07
C SER A 16 28.15 -15.73 5.10
N GLU A 17 26.99 -16.13 5.62
CA GLU A 17 25.82 -16.54 4.83
C GLU A 17 25.15 -15.32 4.18
N ASN A 18 25.04 -14.20 4.90
CA ASN A 18 24.55 -12.93 4.34
C ASN A 18 25.50 -12.30 3.30
N ARG A 19 26.79 -12.64 3.26
CA ARG A 19 27.75 -12.13 2.25
C ARG A 19 27.71 -12.88 0.91
N LEU A 20 27.00 -14.03 0.83
CA LEU A 20 26.89 -14.79 -0.41
C LEU A 20 25.89 -14.20 -1.41
N ASP A 21 25.06 -13.24 -0.98
CA ASP A 21 24.10 -12.51 -1.83
C ASP A 21 24.71 -11.28 -2.52
N ASP A 22 25.95 -10.90 -2.21
CA ASP A 22 26.68 -9.80 -2.89
C ASP A 22 27.25 -10.21 -4.28
N LYS A 23 26.66 -11.20 -4.95
CA LYS A 23 26.98 -11.41 -6.37
C LYS A 23 26.43 -10.23 -7.15
N PRO A 24 27.21 -9.59 -8.05
CA PRO A 24 26.72 -8.48 -8.85
C PRO A 24 25.50 -8.95 -9.63
N LEU A 25 24.31 -8.48 -9.24
CA LEU A 25 23.06 -8.84 -9.89
C LEU A 25 23.21 -8.50 -11.38
N THR A 26 23.12 -9.54 -12.21
CA THR A 26 22.95 -9.36 -13.65
C THR A 26 21.73 -8.48 -13.90
N LEU A 27 21.69 -7.76 -15.03
CA LEU A 27 20.55 -6.91 -15.38
C LEU A 27 19.22 -7.70 -15.34
N PHE A 28 19.26 -8.99 -15.68
CA PHE A 28 18.14 -9.92 -15.55
C PHE A 28 17.68 -10.13 -14.10
N GLY A 29 18.61 -10.32 -13.16
CA GLY A 29 18.28 -10.44 -11.74
C GLY A 29 17.58 -9.20 -11.19
N LYS A 30 18.02 -8.00 -11.60
CA LYS A 30 17.36 -6.75 -11.16
C LYS A 30 15.94 -6.63 -11.70
N VAL A 31 15.71 -7.05 -12.94
CA VAL A 31 14.37 -7.06 -13.55
C VAL A 31 13.49 -8.10 -12.85
N GLU A 32 14.02 -9.28 -12.55
CA GLU A 32 13.30 -10.31 -11.81
C GLU A 32 12.89 -9.81 -10.42
N ASP A 33 13.80 -9.21 -9.66
CA ASP A 33 13.48 -8.61 -8.36
C ASP A 33 12.40 -7.52 -8.45
N ILE A 34 12.46 -6.67 -9.49
CA ILE A 34 11.44 -5.63 -9.72
C ILE A 34 10.10 -6.28 -10.05
N LEU A 35 10.07 -7.31 -10.90
CA LEU A 35 8.84 -8.01 -11.26
C LEU A 35 8.26 -8.75 -10.06
N VAL A 36 9.10 -9.44 -9.27
CA VAL A 36 8.69 -10.10 -8.04
C VAL A 36 8.10 -9.07 -7.08
N LYS A 37 8.77 -7.94 -6.84
CA LYS A 37 8.21 -6.86 -5.99
C LYS A 37 6.93 -6.26 -6.54
N LEU A 38 6.82 -6.12 -7.86
CA LEU A 38 5.62 -5.60 -8.51
C LEU A 38 4.43 -6.57 -8.39
N PHE A 39 4.68 -7.88 -8.44
CA PHE A 39 3.65 -8.93 -8.38
C PHE A 39 3.44 -9.54 -6.99
N TRP A 40 4.34 -9.27 -6.05
CA TRP A 40 4.27 -9.69 -4.66
C TRP A 40 3.85 -8.50 -3.80
N PRO A 41 2.56 -8.19 -3.76
CA PRO A 41 2.07 -7.04 -3.01
C PRO A 41 2.43 -7.17 -1.52
N GLU A 42 3.09 -6.13 -1.01
CA GLU A 42 3.38 -5.98 0.41
C GLU A 42 2.11 -5.53 1.12
N PHE A 43 1.59 -6.36 2.01
CA PHE A 43 0.39 -6.03 2.80
C PHE A 43 0.76 -5.61 4.21
N GLU A 44 1.54 -4.54 4.26
CA GLU A 44 1.84 -3.81 5.49
C GLU A 44 0.68 -2.86 5.85
N GLU A 45 0.74 -2.29 7.04
CA GLU A 45 -0.30 -1.36 7.51
C GLU A 45 -0.42 -0.12 6.63
N LEU A 46 0.72 0.36 6.13
CA LEU A 46 0.83 1.58 5.34
C LEU A 46 0.07 1.48 4.00
N PRO A 47 0.33 0.51 3.10
CA PRO A 47 -0.45 0.29 1.88
C PRO A 47 -1.97 0.26 2.12
N VAL A 48 -2.42 -0.49 3.13
CA VAL A 48 -3.86 -0.62 3.43
C VAL A 48 -4.46 0.72 3.87
N ALA A 49 -3.75 1.47 4.70
CA ALA A 49 -4.18 2.80 5.12
C ALA A 49 -4.24 3.79 3.94
N LEU A 50 -3.27 3.73 3.01
CA LEU A 50 -3.27 4.56 1.81
C LEU A 50 -4.41 4.19 0.84
N MET A 51 -4.75 2.90 0.72
CA MET A 51 -5.95 2.47 -0.02
C MET A 51 -7.22 3.02 0.63
N ALA A 52 -7.31 2.98 1.97
CA ALA A 52 -8.44 3.56 2.69
C ALA A 52 -8.57 5.08 2.46
N ILE A 53 -7.45 5.80 2.51
CA ILE A 53 -7.41 7.24 2.18
C ILE A 53 -7.85 7.47 0.74
N SER A 54 -7.42 6.63 -0.21
CA SER A 54 -7.83 6.73 -1.61
C SER A 54 -9.34 6.56 -1.78
N VAL A 55 -9.97 5.62 -1.06
CA VAL A 55 -11.43 5.47 -1.03
C VAL A 55 -12.10 6.72 -0.46
N ILE A 56 -11.58 7.26 0.64
CA ILE A 56 -12.10 8.49 1.27
C ILE A 56 -12.02 9.67 0.29
N LEU A 57 -10.88 9.86 -0.39
CA LEU A 57 -10.71 10.92 -1.39
C LEU A 57 -11.70 10.78 -2.54
N VAL A 58 -11.86 9.58 -3.08
CA VAL A 58 -12.83 9.31 -4.16
C VAL A 58 -14.25 9.63 -3.70
N ILE A 59 -14.66 9.21 -2.49
CA ILE A 59 -16.01 9.49 -1.97
C ILE A 59 -16.21 10.99 -1.71
N LEU A 60 -15.24 11.68 -1.13
CA LEU A 60 -15.37 13.09 -0.72
C LEU A 60 -15.27 14.07 -1.89
N PHE A 61 -14.47 13.76 -2.91
CA PHE A 61 -14.15 14.70 -3.98
C PHE A 61 -14.69 14.29 -5.37
N THR A 62 -15.44 13.19 -5.48
CA THR A 62 -16.06 12.78 -6.75
C THR A 62 -17.58 12.85 -6.69
N ALA A 63 -18.16 13.85 -7.37
CA ALA A 63 -19.61 14.07 -7.38
C ALA A 63 -20.40 12.89 -7.97
N GLU A 64 -19.85 12.19 -8.96
CA GLU A 64 -20.47 11.00 -9.56
C GLU A 64 -20.65 9.88 -8.54
N VAL A 65 -19.62 9.64 -7.72
CA VAL A 65 -19.65 8.61 -6.66
C VAL A 65 -20.65 9.00 -5.57
N GLN A 66 -20.66 10.28 -5.16
CA GLN A 66 -21.63 10.79 -4.19
C GLN A 66 -23.07 10.64 -4.67
N LYS A 67 -23.34 10.98 -5.94
CA LYS A 67 -24.66 10.83 -6.56
C LYS A 67 -25.09 9.36 -6.59
N GLU A 68 -24.18 8.44 -6.91
CA GLU A 68 -24.49 7.01 -6.94
C GLU A 68 -24.79 6.46 -5.54
N ILE A 69 -24.04 6.91 -4.51
CA ILE A 69 -24.32 6.57 -3.11
C ILE A 69 -25.71 7.09 -2.71
N LEU A 70 -26.00 8.37 -2.96
CA LEU A 70 -27.30 8.97 -2.63
C LEU A 70 -28.46 8.30 -3.37
N ARG A 71 -28.26 7.95 -4.65
CA ARG A 71 -29.25 7.21 -5.44
C ARG A 71 -29.52 5.84 -4.84
N SER A 72 -28.48 5.14 -4.41
CA SER A 72 -28.60 3.81 -3.80
C SER A 72 -29.30 3.88 -2.43
N LEU A 73 -29.07 4.95 -1.66
CA LEU A 73 -29.76 5.20 -0.39
C LEU A 73 -31.25 5.54 -0.53
N ASN A 74 -31.71 5.93 -1.72
CA ASN A 74 -33.13 6.24 -1.98
C ASN A 74 -33.94 5.02 -2.45
N GLN A 75 -33.34 3.83 -2.53
CA GLN A 75 -34.05 2.60 -2.90
C GLN A 75 -34.74 1.95 -1.69
N ASP A 76 -35.75 1.11 -1.94
CA ASP A 76 -36.56 0.44 -0.90
C ASP A 76 -35.71 -0.43 0.05
N ASP A 77 -34.55 -0.91 -0.40
CA ASP A 77 -33.59 -1.72 0.37
C ASP A 77 -32.44 -0.90 1.00
N SER A 78 -32.60 0.42 1.15
CA SER A 78 -31.56 1.34 1.62
C SER A 78 -30.92 1.00 2.97
N TRP A 79 -31.65 0.34 3.87
CA TRP A 79 -31.12 -0.05 5.18
C TRP A 79 -29.96 -1.04 5.08
N LYS A 80 -29.98 -1.97 4.10
CA LYS A 80 -28.89 -2.93 3.88
C LYS A 80 -27.62 -2.20 3.44
N LEU A 81 -27.79 -1.23 2.55
CA LEU A 81 -26.71 -0.38 2.06
C LEU A 81 -26.16 0.52 3.17
N MET A 82 -27.02 1.03 4.06
CA MET A 82 -26.59 1.83 5.20
C MET A 82 -25.74 1.00 6.17
N ILE A 83 -26.16 -0.23 6.50
CA ILE A 83 -25.38 -1.15 7.35
C ILE A 83 -24.04 -1.48 6.68
N PHE A 84 -24.07 -1.82 5.38
CA PHE A 84 -22.85 -2.07 4.62
C PHE A 84 -21.91 -0.86 4.61
N GLY A 85 -22.45 0.35 4.38
CA GLY A 85 -21.72 1.60 4.41
C GLY A 85 -21.08 1.88 5.77
N LEU A 86 -21.76 1.58 6.88
CA LEU A 86 -21.19 1.70 8.23
C LEU A 86 -20.04 0.72 8.47
N ILE A 87 -20.15 -0.52 7.98
CA ILE A 87 -19.07 -1.53 8.07
C ILE A 87 -17.84 -1.07 7.27
N VAL A 88 -18.06 -0.56 6.05
CA VAL A 88 -16.98 -0.01 5.21
C VAL A 88 -16.35 1.21 5.89
N ALA A 89 -17.16 2.16 6.36
CA ALA A 89 -16.66 3.35 7.06
C ALA A 89 -15.85 2.98 8.32
N TYR A 90 -16.32 2.02 9.11
CA TYR A 90 -15.57 1.51 10.26
C TYR A 90 -14.22 0.92 9.85
N THR A 91 -14.20 0.09 8.81
CA THR A 91 -12.97 -0.55 8.30
C THR A 91 -11.97 0.49 7.76
N LEU A 92 -12.46 1.50 7.04
CA LEU A 92 -11.66 2.62 6.53
C LEU A 92 -11.04 3.41 7.67
N LEU A 93 -11.86 3.87 8.62
CA LEU A 93 -11.40 4.66 9.75
C LEU A 93 -10.41 3.87 10.61
N ARG A 94 -10.65 2.57 10.81
CA ARG A 94 -9.77 1.70 11.58
C ARG A 94 -8.42 1.50 10.88
N SER A 95 -8.43 1.34 9.56
CA SER A 95 -7.19 1.22 8.76
C SER A 95 -6.33 2.49 8.85
N VAL A 96 -6.96 3.67 8.78
CA VAL A 96 -6.26 4.95 8.95
C VAL A 96 -5.81 5.16 10.39
N TYR A 97 -6.61 4.76 11.38
CA TYR A 97 -6.24 4.86 12.79
C TYR A 97 -4.98 4.07 13.13
N HIS A 98 -4.88 2.83 12.63
CA HIS A 98 -3.71 1.98 12.87
C HIS A 98 -2.42 2.54 12.26
N LEU A 99 -2.51 3.39 11.25
CA LEU A 99 -1.34 4.07 10.69
C LEU A 99 -0.64 4.99 11.71
N PHE A 100 -1.38 5.55 12.68
CA PHE A 100 -0.87 6.53 13.64
C PHE A 100 -0.75 5.97 15.07
N VAL A 101 -1.39 4.84 15.35
CA VAL A 101 -1.45 4.28 16.69
C VAL A 101 -0.85 2.90 16.72
N ILE A 102 0.27 2.80 17.42
CA ILE A 102 0.96 1.55 17.74
C ILE A 102 0.09 0.78 18.73
N GLN A 103 -0.67 -0.17 18.21
CA GLN A 103 -1.48 -1.08 19.00
C GLN A 103 -1.39 -2.47 18.40
N LYS A 104 -1.15 -3.49 19.24
CA LYS A 104 -1.23 -4.88 18.80
C LYS A 104 -2.60 -5.17 18.21
N LYS A 105 -2.62 -5.57 16.94
CA LYS A 105 -3.84 -5.90 16.22
C LYS A 105 -4.30 -7.29 16.58
N THR A 106 -5.60 -7.45 16.67
CA THR A 106 -6.20 -8.78 16.73
C THR A 106 -6.11 -9.44 15.36
N ASN A 107 -6.03 -10.77 15.36
CA ASN A 107 -6.08 -11.62 14.16
C ASN A 107 -7.26 -11.27 13.25
N TYR A 108 -8.41 -10.95 13.85
CA TYR A 108 -9.60 -10.51 13.14
C TYR A 108 -9.39 -9.16 12.41
N GLU A 109 -8.76 -8.17 13.05
CA GLU A 109 -8.44 -6.88 12.42
C GLU A 109 -7.48 -7.07 11.24
N LYS A 110 -6.40 -7.86 11.43
CA LYS A 110 -5.45 -8.18 10.34
C LYS A 110 -6.16 -8.82 9.14
N ARG A 111 -7.02 -9.81 9.40
CA ARG A 111 -7.81 -10.48 8.35
C ARG A 111 -8.80 -9.53 7.65
N ALA A 112 -9.41 -8.61 8.39
CA ALA A 112 -10.29 -7.59 7.82
C ALA A 112 -9.51 -6.62 6.92
N MET A 113 -8.33 -6.18 7.33
CA MET A 113 -7.44 -5.32 6.55
C MET A 113 -6.98 -5.99 5.25
N VAL A 114 -6.56 -7.26 5.30
CA VAL A 114 -6.17 -8.04 4.10
C VAL A 114 -7.35 -8.18 3.13
N ARG A 115 -8.55 -8.53 3.62
CA ARG A 115 -9.75 -8.62 2.78
C ARG A 115 -10.13 -7.28 2.16
N PHE A 116 -9.98 -6.20 2.92
CA PHE A 116 -10.22 -4.85 2.42
C PHE A 116 -9.23 -4.50 1.30
N ALA A 117 -7.94 -4.78 1.47
CA ALA A 117 -6.93 -4.59 0.43
C ALA A 117 -7.23 -5.43 -0.83
N ALA A 118 -7.58 -6.72 -0.66
CA ALA A 118 -7.97 -7.59 -1.76
C ALA A 118 -9.16 -7.01 -2.54
N TYR A 119 -10.16 -6.51 -1.81
CA TYR A 119 -11.32 -5.88 -2.40
C TYR A 119 -10.94 -4.60 -3.16
N CYS A 120 -10.10 -3.73 -2.59
CA CYS A 120 -9.62 -2.53 -3.27
C CYS A 120 -8.86 -2.85 -4.56
N CYS A 121 -7.90 -3.77 -4.52
CA CYS A 121 -7.13 -4.19 -5.70
C CYS A 121 -8.02 -4.85 -6.76
N GLY A 122 -8.89 -5.79 -6.34
CA GLY A 122 -9.81 -6.47 -7.25
C GLY A 122 -10.83 -5.51 -7.87
N PHE A 123 -11.42 -4.63 -7.07
CA PHE A 123 -12.36 -3.61 -7.55
C PHE A 123 -11.67 -2.63 -8.50
N ALA A 124 -10.50 -2.13 -8.15
CA ALA A 124 -9.69 -1.24 -9.00
C ALA A 124 -9.34 -1.90 -10.34
N GLY A 125 -8.88 -3.16 -10.32
CA GLY A 125 -8.54 -3.91 -11.53
C GLY A 125 -9.76 -4.18 -12.40
N VAL A 126 -10.84 -4.73 -11.84
CA VAL A 126 -12.04 -5.12 -12.61
C VAL A 126 -12.81 -3.89 -13.09
N VAL A 127 -13.19 -2.99 -12.19
CA VAL A 127 -14.01 -1.82 -12.55
C VAL A 127 -13.20 -0.83 -13.38
N GLY A 128 -11.94 -0.59 -13.00
CA GLY A 128 -11.03 0.26 -13.76
C GLY A 128 -10.80 -0.27 -15.16
N GLY A 129 -10.56 -1.57 -15.29
CA GLY A 129 -10.33 -2.21 -16.59
C GLY A 129 -11.55 -2.23 -17.49
N LEU A 130 -12.70 -2.68 -16.97
CA LEU A 130 -13.93 -2.74 -17.77
C LEU A 130 -14.36 -1.35 -18.24
N LYS A 131 -14.27 -0.33 -17.38
CA LYS A 131 -14.67 1.02 -17.77
C LYS A 131 -13.66 1.68 -18.70
N SER A 132 -12.35 1.48 -18.50
CA SER A 132 -11.31 1.99 -19.41
C SER A 132 -11.47 1.40 -20.82
N LEU A 133 -11.77 0.11 -20.93
CA LEU A 133 -12.07 -0.53 -22.21
C LEU A 133 -13.36 0.01 -22.85
N ALA A 134 -14.37 0.33 -22.04
CA ALA A 134 -15.65 0.82 -22.54
C ALA A 134 -15.61 2.27 -23.03
N THR A 135 -14.80 3.14 -22.42
CA THR A 135 -14.68 4.54 -22.83
C THR A 135 -13.81 4.71 -24.08
N GLY A 136 -12.94 3.74 -24.39
CA GLY A 136 -12.02 3.82 -25.55
C GLY A 136 -10.89 4.84 -25.38
N GLU A 137 -10.85 5.56 -24.26
CA GLU A 137 -9.81 6.52 -23.89
C GLU A 137 -8.67 5.86 -23.11
N ALA A 138 -8.45 4.56 -23.31
CA ALA A 138 -7.46 3.80 -22.57
C ALA A 138 -6.04 4.26 -22.91
N TYR A 139 -5.50 5.18 -22.11
CA TYR A 139 -4.08 5.47 -22.10
C TYR A 139 -3.32 4.18 -21.77
N VAL A 140 -2.21 3.91 -22.48
CA VAL A 140 -1.37 2.71 -22.28
C VAL A 140 -1.00 2.53 -20.80
N LEU A 141 -0.74 3.64 -20.10
CA LEU A 141 -0.45 3.64 -18.67
C LEU A 141 -1.62 3.12 -17.83
N ASN A 142 -2.86 3.53 -18.13
CA ASN A 142 -4.04 3.07 -17.41
C ASN A 142 -4.25 1.56 -17.61
N LEU A 143 -4.11 1.08 -18.85
CA LEU A 143 -4.23 -0.35 -19.14
C LEU A 143 -3.18 -1.17 -18.38
N ALA A 144 -1.93 -0.70 -18.34
CA ALA A 144 -0.86 -1.35 -17.56
C ALA A 144 -1.20 -1.41 -16.07
N MET A 145 -1.67 -0.30 -15.47
CA MET A 145 -2.03 -0.24 -14.04
C MET A 145 -3.25 -1.11 -13.72
N VAL A 146 -4.23 -1.19 -14.62
CA VAL A 146 -5.36 -2.12 -14.52
C VAL A 146 -4.88 -3.57 -14.47
N PHE A 147 -3.97 -3.97 -15.35
CA PHE A 147 -3.44 -5.33 -15.35
C PHE A 147 -2.66 -5.63 -14.07
N VAL A 148 -1.84 -4.69 -13.59
CA VAL A 148 -1.11 -4.84 -12.33
C VAL A 148 -2.09 -5.00 -11.17
N ASN A 149 -3.12 -4.17 -11.04
CA ASN A 149 -4.12 -4.27 -9.98
C ASN A 149 -4.94 -5.56 -10.05
N LEU A 150 -5.31 -6.01 -11.25
CA LEU A 150 -6.04 -7.27 -11.44
C LEU A 150 -5.17 -8.45 -11.01
N LEU A 151 -3.90 -8.45 -11.38
CA LEU A 151 -2.94 -9.48 -10.97
C LEU A 151 -2.69 -9.44 -9.47
N GLN A 152 -2.42 -8.27 -8.88
CA GLN A 152 -2.23 -8.12 -7.43
C GLN A 152 -3.47 -8.53 -6.63
N GLY A 153 -4.67 -8.13 -7.07
CA GLY A 153 -5.92 -8.54 -6.44
C GLY A 153 -6.19 -10.04 -6.57
N GLY A 154 -5.93 -10.62 -7.74
CA GLY A 154 -6.07 -12.05 -7.98
C GLY A 154 -5.07 -12.89 -7.17
N VAL A 155 -3.80 -12.48 -7.16
CA VAL A 155 -2.75 -13.10 -6.34
C VAL A 155 -3.11 -13.02 -4.87
N LEU A 156 -3.57 -11.86 -4.37
CA LEU A 156 -3.96 -11.74 -2.97
C LEU A 156 -5.15 -12.64 -2.61
N LEU A 157 -6.18 -12.70 -3.45
CA LEU A 157 -7.31 -13.59 -3.22
C LEU A 157 -6.89 -15.06 -3.21
N LEU A 158 -5.96 -15.44 -4.09
CA LEU A 158 -5.42 -16.78 -4.16
C LEU A 158 -4.58 -17.11 -2.93
N LEU A 159 -3.68 -16.20 -2.52
CA LEU A 159 -2.86 -16.36 -1.32
C LEU A 159 -3.72 -16.40 -0.05
N ALA A 160 -4.79 -15.60 0.02
CA ALA A 160 -5.75 -15.63 1.11
C ALA A 160 -6.59 -16.93 1.11
N HIS A 161 -6.92 -17.45 -0.07
CA HIS A 161 -7.64 -18.72 -0.19
C HIS A 161 -6.80 -19.92 0.27
N PHE A 162 -5.50 -19.92 -0.02
CA PHE A 162 -4.57 -20.96 0.41
C PHE A 162 -4.01 -20.73 1.83
N GLU A 163 -4.48 -19.72 2.55
CA GLU A 163 -3.98 -19.35 3.89
C GLU A 163 -2.45 -19.11 3.92
N VAL A 164 -1.84 -18.77 2.77
CA VAL A 164 -0.39 -18.49 2.63
C VAL A 164 -0.06 -17.08 3.12
N VAL A 165 -0.96 -16.13 2.87
CA VAL A 165 -0.96 -14.83 3.55
C VAL A 165 -1.74 -15.01 4.84
N ASP A 166 -1.05 -15.49 5.86
CA ASP A 166 -1.56 -15.54 7.21
C ASP A 166 -1.28 -14.22 7.95
N GLU A 167 -1.93 -14.03 9.09
CA GLU A 167 -1.82 -12.89 10.01
C GLU A 167 -0.36 -12.62 10.45
N SER A 168 0.55 -13.58 10.23
CA SER A 168 1.99 -13.48 10.43
C SER A 168 2.72 -12.61 9.39
N ASN A 169 2.17 -12.47 8.18
CA ASN A 169 2.83 -11.72 7.10
C ASN A 169 2.52 -10.22 7.16
N MET A 170 1.48 -9.84 7.89
CA MET A 170 1.27 -8.44 8.25
C MET A 170 2.20 -8.13 9.41
N SER A 171 3.38 -7.61 9.07
CA SER A 171 4.36 -7.14 10.03
C SER A 171 3.70 -6.14 10.96
N ASP A 172 3.82 -6.36 12.27
CA ASP A 172 3.45 -5.35 13.29
C ASP A 172 4.58 -4.30 13.43
N GLU A 173 5.51 -4.26 12.46
CA GLU A 173 6.59 -3.31 12.39
C GLU A 173 6.05 -1.91 12.12
N GLU A 174 6.57 -0.96 12.89
CA GLU A 174 6.11 0.41 12.88
C GLU A 174 6.54 1.06 11.57
N SER A 175 5.57 1.44 10.72
CA SER A 175 5.86 2.32 9.59
C SER A 175 6.34 3.67 10.13
N PRO A 176 7.53 4.15 9.76
CA PRO A 176 8.06 5.43 10.24
C PRO A 176 7.04 6.54 10.01
N LEU A 177 6.69 7.29 11.06
CA LEU A 177 5.65 8.33 10.99
C LEU A 177 5.90 9.32 9.85
N ALA A 178 7.16 9.71 9.64
CA ALA A 178 7.53 10.62 8.56
C ALA A 178 7.30 10.02 7.17
N GLY A 179 7.63 8.73 6.98
CA GLY A 179 7.34 7.99 5.75
C GLY A 179 5.84 7.87 5.49
N SER A 180 5.06 7.59 6.54
CA SER A 180 3.59 7.55 6.48
C SER A 180 3.00 8.89 6.06
N VAL A 181 3.41 10.00 6.70
CA VAL A 181 2.92 11.35 6.39
C VAL A 181 3.31 11.76 4.96
N ALA A 182 4.54 11.47 4.53
CA ALA A 182 4.98 11.75 3.16
C ALA A 182 4.12 11.00 2.13
N ASN A 183 3.86 9.71 2.36
CA ASN A 183 3.02 8.90 1.48
C ASN A 183 1.57 9.39 1.40
N ILE A 184 0.98 9.82 2.52
CA ILE A 184 -0.35 10.46 2.51
C ILE A 184 -0.32 11.71 1.62
N GLY A 185 0.72 12.54 1.76
CA GLY A 185 0.92 13.71 0.92
C GLY A 185 1.00 13.35 -0.57
N VAL A 186 1.76 12.32 -0.93
CA VAL A 186 1.87 11.83 -2.31
C VAL A 186 0.50 11.37 -2.84
N VAL A 187 -0.26 10.56 -2.08
CA VAL A 187 -1.59 10.09 -2.50
C VAL A 187 -2.56 11.25 -2.71
N ILE A 188 -2.57 12.26 -1.84
CA ILE A 188 -3.43 13.44 -1.97
C ILE A 188 -3.03 14.25 -3.22
N ILE A 189 -1.73 14.56 -3.39
CA ILE A 189 -1.24 15.31 -4.55
C ILE A 189 -1.54 14.55 -5.84
N LEU A 190 -1.28 13.25 -5.86
CA LEU A 190 -1.53 12.38 -7.01
C LEU A 190 -3.02 12.33 -7.33
N PHE A 191 -3.91 12.22 -6.34
CA PHE A 191 -5.36 12.28 -6.55
C PHE A 191 -5.76 13.56 -7.29
N PHE A 192 -5.40 14.73 -6.76
CA PHE A 192 -5.78 16.01 -7.37
C PHE A 192 -5.12 16.23 -8.73
N LEU A 193 -3.86 15.83 -8.90
CA LEU A 193 -3.15 15.94 -10.17
C LEU A 193 -3.84 15.10 -11.26
N LEU A 194 -4.20 13.86 -10.96
CA LEU A 194 -4.87 12.98 -11.94
C LEU A 194 -6.32 13.41 -12.18
N LYS A 195 -7.05 13.77 -11.12
CA LYS A 195 -8.49 14.05 -11.18
C LYS A 195 -8.83 15.43 -11.73
N GLU A 196 -8.09 16.46 -11.32
CA GLU A 196 -8.33 17.87 -11.71
C GLU A 196 -7.31 18.36 -12.74
N GLY A 197 -6.05 17.90 -12.66
CA GLY A 197 -5.02 18.27 -13.62
C GLY A 197 -5.16 17.56 -14.97
N LEU A 198 -5.34 16.23 -14.95
CA LEU A 198 -5.47 15.42 -16.16
C LEU A 198 -6.92 15.11 -16.55
N GLY A 199 -7.89 15.44 -15.70
CA GLY A 199 -9.32 15.19 -15.96
C GLY A 199 -9.69 13.70 -16.04
N MET A 200 -8.89 12.82 -15.44
CA MET A 200 -9.14 11.38 -15.49
C MET A 200 -10.41 10.99 -14.74
N HIS A 201 -11.04 9.90 -15.16
CA HIS A 201 -12.22 9.39 -14.47
C HIS A 201 -11.85 8.81 -13.10
N TRP A 202 -12.78 8.89 -12.15
CA TRP A 202 -12.53 8.48 -10.76
C TRP A 202 -12.07 7.03 -10.61
N PHE A 203 -12.52 6.12 -11.48
CA PHE A 203 -12.14 4.71 -11.43
C PHE A 203 -10.69 4.49 -11.90
N GLU A 204 -10.20 5.33 -12.83
CA GLU A 204 -8.80 5.31 -13.28
C GLU A 204 -7.89 5.88 -12.20
N VAL A 205 -8.31 7.02 -11.62
CA VAL A 205 -7.61 7.66 -10.48
C VAL A 205 -7.52 6.66 -9.33
N PHE A 206 -8.63 6.05 -8.95
CA PHE A 206 -8.67 5.05 -7.87
C PHE A 206 -7.72 3.88 -8.17
N SER A 207 -7.71 3.38 -9.40
CA SER A 207 -6.82 2.30 -9.82
C SER A 207 -5.35 2.69 -9.69
N ILE A 208 -4.97 3.87 -10.15
CA ILE A 208 -3.59 4.36 -10.03
C ILE A 208 -3.19 4.54 -8.56
N LEU A 209 -4.07 5.08 -7.72
CA LEU A 209 -3.79 5.26 -6.29
C LEU A 209 -3.64 3.93 -5.54
N VAL A 210 -4.46 2.93 -5.85
CA VAL A 210 -4.35 1.59 -5.27
C VAL A 210 -3.06 0.90 -5.71
N ALA A 211 -2.71 0.99 -6.99
CA ALA A 211 -1.44 0.47 -7.50
C ALA A 211 -0.23 1.16 -6.84
N TYR A 212 -0.32 2.47 -6.65
CA TYR A 212 0.68 3.23 -5.90
C TYR A 212 0.83 2.72 -4.48
N ALA A 213 -0.28 2.62 -3.75
CA ALA A 213 -0.28 2.16 -2.37
C ALA A 213 0.31 0.75 -2.23
N ALA A 214 -0.02 -0.17 -3.15
CA ALA A 214 0.42 -1.56 -3.11
C ALA A 214 1.91 -1.75 -3.50
N THR A 215 2.48 -0.85 -4.29
CA THR A 215 3.78 -1.08 -4.95
C THR A 215 4.86 -0.11 -4.50
N PHE A 216 4.51 1.17 -4.32
CA PHE A 216 5.49 2.25 -4.15
C PHE A 216 5.49 2.84 -2.75
N ALA A 217 4.52 2.50 -1.90
CA ALA A 217 4.40 3.10 -0.56
C ALA A 217 5.62 2.83 0.33
N SER A 218 6.00 1.55 0.48
CA SER A 218 7.13 1.14 1.34
C SER A 218 8.48 1.66 0.82
N PRO A 219 8.82 1.56 -0.49
CA PRO A 219 10.03 2.18 -1.03
C PRO A 219 10.11 3.69 -0.80
N VAL A 220 8.98 4.40 -0.89
CA VAL A 220 8.94 5.85 -0.61
C VAL A 220 9.17 6.13 0.87
N ALA A 221 8.61 5.31 1.77
CA ALA A 221 8.83 5.45 3.22
C ALA A 221 10.32 5.27 3.56
N ASP A 222 10.96 4.23 3.03
CA ASP A 222 12.40 3.96 3.22
C ASP A 222 13.29 5.12 2.75
N ILE A 223 12.97 5.71 1.59
CA ILE A 223 13.72 6.84 1.03
C ILE A 223 13.59 8.05 1.96
N VAL A 224 12.38 8.33 2.45
CA VAL A 224 12.13 9.48 3.33
C VAL A 224 12.87 9.33 4.65
N GLU A 225 12.87 8.14 5.24
CA GLU A 225 13.60 7.85 6.48
C GLU A 225 15.11 8.05 6.30
N ARG A 226 15.71 7.46 5.25
CA ARG A 226 17.14 7.63 4.95
C ARG A 226 17.54 9.10 4.73
N LEU A 227 16.67 9.88 4.10
CA LEU A 227 16.91 11.31 3.90
C LEU A 227 16.89 12.08 5.23
N LEU A 228 15.96 11.75 6.12
CA LEU A 228 15.88 12.35 7.46
C LEU A 228 17.12 12.01 8.29
N ASP A 229 17.53 10.74 8.31
CA ASP A 229 18.74 10.30 9.01
C ASP A 229 19.99 11.03 8.51
N TRP A 230 20.11 11.18 7.20
CA TRP A 230 21.22 11.93 6.59
C TRP A 230 21.20 13.42 7.00
N MET A 231 20.03 14.06 7.03
CA MET A 231 19.89 15.45 7.47
C MET A 231 20.23 15.64 8.96
N PHE A 232 19.86 14.70 9.83
CA PHE A 232 20.19 14.79 11.26
C PHE A 232 21.65 14.42 11.55
N ALA A 233 22.24 13.49 10.82
CA ALA A 233 23.65 13.18 10.93
C ALA A 233 24.52 14.40 10.57
N THR A 234 24.19 15.10 9.49
CA THR A 234 24.93 16.30 9.06
C THR A 234 24.78 17.49 10.02
N SER A 235 23.63 17.64 10.69
CA SER A 235 23.46 18.70 11.70
C SER A 235 24.29 18.45 12.96
N SER A 236 24.39 17.19 13.42
CA SER A 236 25.18 16.82 14.60
C SER A 236 26.69 17.07 14.44
N VAL A 237 27.23 16.82 13.24
CA VAL A 237 28.64 17.07 12.92
C VAL A 237 28.96 18.56 12.91
N ARG A 238 27.99 19.41 12.51
CA ARG A 238 28.20 20.85 12.47
C ARG A 238 28.32 21.45 13.88
N THR A 239 27.47 21.01 14.81
CA THR A 239 27.51 21.48 16.21
C THR A 239 28.81 21.14 16.93
N GLN A 240 29.48 20.02 16.60
CA GLN A 240 30.75 19.63 17.22
C GLN A 240 31.96 20.42 16.71
N ASN A 241 31.87 21.08 15.54
CA ASN A 241 32.96 21.88 14.98
C ASN A 241 32.88 23.36 15.38
N GLU A 242 31.80 23.77 16.05
CA GLU A 242 31.59 25.14 16.53
C GLU A 242 31.93 25.31 18.03
N GLU A 243 32.28 24.22 18.74
CA GLU A 243 32.81 24.20 20.12
C GLU A 243 34.34 24.11 20.15
#